data_AF-A0AAD5GCR5-F1
#
_entry.id   AF-A0AAD5GCR5-F1
#
_cell.length_a   1.000
_cell.length_b   1.000
_cell.length_c   1.000
_cell.angle_alpha   90.00
_cell.angle_beta   90.00
_cell.angle_gamma   90.00
#
_symmetry.space_group_name_H-M   'P 1'
#
loop_
_entity.id
_entity.type
_entity.pdbx_description
1 polymer ?
#
loop_
_entity_poly.entity_id
_entity_poly.type
_entity_poly.pdbx_seq_one_letter_code
_entity_poly.pdbx_strand_id
1 'polypeptide(L)'
;MAQKEAQGVAEKRKGRRGPGSVIGSSAAGCVCALLSIYGVGGETFSRLCELGFVASFCTKLSDTVSSEIGKAYGKTTYLVTTFKVVPRGTEGAVSVEGTIAGVLASILLASVACFLGEINVAEAVICVLASQIANVGESVIGAVLQDKEGFKWLNNDAVNVINISLGCILAILIQQFVLHNLLA
;
A
#
# COMPACT_ATOMS: atom_id res chain seq x y z
N MET A 1 11.13 -18.35 -6.27
CA MET A 1 9.85 -18.84 -6.87
C MET A 1 9.59 -20.31 -6.55
N ALA A 2 10.55 -21.22 -6.81
CA ALA A 2 10.43 -22.65 -6.43
C ALA A 2 10.06 -22.88 -4.95
N GLN A 3 10.58 -22.05 -4.04
CA GLN A 3 10.28 -22.16 -2.60
C GLN A 3 8.84 -21.77 -2.24
N LYS A 4 8.23 -20.80 -2.95
CA LYS A 4 6.82 -20.40 -2.76
C LYS A 4 5.85 -21.45 -3.32
N GLU A 5 6.20 -22.05 -4.45
CA GLU A 5 5.43 -23.16 -5.03
C GLU A 5 5.49 -24.40 -4.13
N ALA A 6 6.67 -24.73 -3.61
CA ALA A 6 6.85 -25.84 -2.66
C ALA A 6 6.08 -25.64 -1.36
N GLN A 7 5.85 -24.40 -0.94
CA GLN A 7 5.10 -24.04 0.28
C GLN A 7 3.60 -23.81 0.02
N GLY A 8 3.11 -23.97 -1.21
CA GLY A 8 1.70 -23.77 -1.56
C GLY A 8 1.19 -22.32 -1.46
N VAL A 9 2.08 -21.35 -1.22
CA VAL A 9 1.78 -19.91 -1.07
C VAL A 9 2.07 -19.09 -2.33
N ALA A 10 2.32 -19.77 -3.45
CA ALA A 10 2.53 -19.12 -4.73
C ALA A 10 1.23 -18.55 -5.28
N GLU A 11 1.25 -17.28 -5.70
CA GLU A 11 0.16 -16.65 -6.44
C GLU A 11 -0.12 -17.36 -7.76
N LYS A 12 -1.36 -17.20 -8.28
CA LYS A 12 -1.77 -17.67 -9.61
C LYS A 12 -0.76 -17.16 -10.65
N ARG A 13 -0.21 -18.09 -11.47
CA ARG A 13 0.97 -17.95 -12.36
C ARG A 13 2.35 -18.15 -11.71
N LYS A 14 2.55 -19.21 -10.92
CA LYS A 14 3.88 -19.62 -10.41
C LYS A 14 4.57 -18.54 -9.57
N GLY A 15 3.81 -17.65 -8.93
CA GLY A 15 4.33 -16.53 -8.14
C GLY A 15 4.92 -15.36 -8.94
N ARG A 16 4.62 -15.21 -10.25
CA ARG A 16 5.03 -14.04 -11.06
C ARG A 16 3.90 -13.01 -11.14
N ARG A 17 4.15 -11.80 -10.64
CA ARG A 17 3.31 -10.62 -10.89
C ARG A 17 3.38 -10.25 -12.38
N GLY A 18 2.23 -10.08 -13.03
CA GLY A 18 2.14 -9.72 -14.45
C GLY A 18 2.43 -8.23 -14.70
N PRO A 19 2.66 -7.81 -15.96
CA PRO A 19 2.87 -6.40 -16.30
C PRO A 19 1.67 -5.50 -15.93
N GLY A 20 0.45 -6.03 -15.93
CA GLY A 20 -0.74 -5.31 -15.45
C GLY A 20 -0.66 -4.91 -13.97
N SER A 21 0.01 -5.71 -13.14
CA SER A 21 0.30 -5.40 -11.73
C SER A 21 1.14 -4.14 -11.60
N VAL A 22 2.17 -4.01 -12.45
CA VAL A 22 3.11 -2.88 -12.43
C VAL A 22 2.44 -1.61 -12.93
N ILE A 23 1.71 -1.70 -14.05
CA ILE A 23 1.01 -0.56 -14.66
C ILE A 23 -0.06 -0.04 -13.71
N GLY A 24 -0.90 -0.92 -13.15
CA GLY A 24 -1.91 -0.54 -12.17
C GLY A 24 -1.29 0.06 -10.91
N SER A 25 -0.25 -0.58 -10.38
CA SER A 25 0.40 -0.13 -9.13
C SER A 25 1.11 1.22 -9.27
N SER A 26 1.49 1.60 -10.50
CA SER A 26 2.15 2.88 -10.79
C SER A 26 1.15 3.97 -11.17
N ALA A 27 -0.11 3.64 -11.46
CA ALA A 27 -1.07 4.58 -12.03
C ALA A 27 -1.34 5.78 -11.11
N ALA A 28 -1.59 5.55 -9.82
CA ALA A 28 -1.84 6.61 -8.85
C ALA A 28 -0.64 7.58 -8.75
N GLY A 29 0.58 7.03 -8.66
CA GLY A 29 1.81 7.82 -8.66
C GLY A 29 2.00 8.60 -9.97
N CYS A 30 1.83 7.95 -11.13
CA CYS A 30 1.95 8.61 -12.43
C CYS A 30 0.94 9.75 -12.60
N VAL A 31 -0.30 9.57 -12.16
CA VAL A 31 -1.33 10.63 -12.22
C VAL A 31 -0.91 11.81 -11.35
N CYS A 32 -0.49 11.57 -10.11
CA CYS A 32 0.02 12.62 -9.22
C CYS A 32 1.24 13.35 -9.80
N ALA A 33 2.21 12.61 -10.34
CA ALA A 33 3.40 13.19 -10.95
C ALA A 33 3.06 14.06 -12.17
N LEU A 34 2.19 13.58 -13.05
CA LEU A 34 1.75 14.35 -14.22
C LEU A 34 0.99 15.62 -13.82
N LEU A 35 0.08 15.53 -12.84
CA LEU A 35 -0.67 16.69 -12.35
C LEU A 35 0.25 17.75 -11.74
N SER A 36 1.27 17.33 -10.99
CA SER A 36 2.28 18.23 -10.43
C SER A 36 3.14 18.88 -11.53
N ILE A 37 3.68 18.09 -12.47
CA ILE A 37 4.54 18.59 -13.56
C ILE A 37 3.81 19.60 -14.45
N TYR A 38 2.52 19.38 -14.73
CA TYR A 38 1.71 20.30 -15.54
C TYR A 38 1.11 21.47 -14.72
N GLY A 39 1.37 21.54 -13.42
CA GLY A 39 0.90 22.63 -12.54
C GLY A 39 -0.62 22.78 -12.49
N VAL A 40 -1.35 21.69 -12.72
CA VAL A 40 -2.82 21.71 -12.78
C VAL A 40 -3.35 22.01 -11.38
N GLY A 41 -4.11 23.09 -11.20
CA GLY A 41 -4.72 23.44 -9.90
C GLY A 41 -3.84 24.28 -8.96
N GLY A 42 -2.68 24.77 -9.42
CA GLY A 42 -1.82 25.70 -8.68
C GLY A 42 -0.79 25.03 -7.76
N GLU A 43 0.06 25.83 -7.11
CA GLU A 43 1.18 25.33 -6.29
C GLU A 43 0.72 24.45 -5.12
N THR A 44 -0.34 24.84 -4.42
CA THR A 44 -0.88 24.07 -3.30
C THR A 44 -1.35 22.68 -3.74
N PHE A 45 -2.00 22.57 -4.90
CA PHE A 45 -2.46 21.29 -5.42
C PHE A 45 -1.29 20.43 -5.91
N SER A 46 -0.25 21.06 -6.48
CA SER A 46 0.97 20.38 -6.91
C SER A 46 1.70 19.76 -5.72
N ARG A 47 1.78 20.47 -4.58
CA ARG A 47 2.32 19.92 -3.32
C ARG A 47 1.52 18.74 -2.76
N LEU A 48 0.19 18.81 -2.83
CA LEU A 48 -0.65 17.66 -2.45
C LEU A 48 -0.43 16.46 -3.39
N CYS A 49 -0.20 16.72 -4.67
CA CYS A 49 0.14 15.67 -5.63
C CYS A 49 1.51 15.05 -5.36
N GLU A 50 2.53 15.83 -4.99
CA GLU A 50 3.84 15.30 -4.55
C GLU A 50 3.70 14.40 -3.32
N LEU A 51 2.92 14.83 -2.31
CA LEU A 51 2.61 14.01 -1.15
C LEU A 51 1.91 12.70 -1.54
N GLY A 52 0.89 12.78 -2.41
CA GLY A 52 0.16 11.62 -2.92
C GLY A 52 1.06 10.65 -3.69
N PHE A 53 1.99 11.17 -4.48
CA PHE A 53 3.03 10.40 -5.16
C PHE A 53 3.87 9.62 -4.15
N VAL A 54 4.47 10.28 -3.17
CA VAL A 54 5.30 9.62 -2.16
C VAL A 54 4.50 8.59 -1.34
N ALA A 55 3.26 8.94 -0.95
CA ALA A 55 2.38 8.03 -0.21
C ALA A 55 2.02 6.76 -1.01
N SER A 56 1.81 6.89 -2.32
CA SER A 56 1.53 5.74 -3.20
C SER A 56 2.69 4.74 -3.23
N PHE A 57 3.94 5.22 -3.32
CA PHE A 57 5.11 4.35 -3.30
C PHE A 57 5.36 3.78 -1.90
N CYS A 58 5.14 4.56 -0.84
CA CYS A 58 5.23 4.08 0.55
C CYS A 58 4.25 2.92 0.78
N THR A 59 3.01 3.07 0.30
CA THR A 59 1.96 2.06 0.39
C THR A 59 2.36 0.79 -0.35
N LYS A 60 2.78 0.92 -1.62
CA LYS A 60 3.19 -0.23 -2.42
C LYS A 60 4.38 -0.99 -1.82
N LEU A 61 5.39 -0.26 -1.37
CA LEU A 61 6.58 -0.87 -0.77
C LEU A 61 6.22 -1.55 0.55
N SER A 62 5.44 -0.89 1.40
CA SER A 62 4.95 -1.43 2.68
C SER A 62 4.16 -2.71 2.48
N ASP A 63 3.17 -2.72 1.59
CA ASP A 63 2.39 -3.92 1.28
C ASP A 63 3.28 -5.06 0.76
N THR A 64 4.14 -4.77 -0.22
CA THR A 64 4.99 -5.79 -0.84
C THR A 64 5.96 -6.39 0.18
N VAL A 65 6.62 -5.56 0.99
CA VAL A 65 7.53 -6.07 2.04
C VAL A 65 6.75 -6.82 3.11
N SER A 66 5.60 -6.31 3.54
CA SER A 66 4.76 -6.97 4.55
C SER A 66 4.31 -8.35 4.12
N SER A 67 3.78 -8.48 2.90
CA SER A 67 3.29 -9.74 2.36
C SER A 67 4.41 -10.75 2.08
N GLU A 68 5.55 -10.30 1.56
CA GLU A 68 6.70 -11.17 1.29
C GLU A 68 7.36 -11.67 2.58
N ILE A 69 7.60 -10.77 3.54
CA ILE A 69 8.16 -11.15 4.85
C ILE A 69 7.18 -11.98 5.65
N GLY A 70 5.88 -11.65 5.61
CA GLY A 70 4.85 -12.45 6.27
C GLY A 70 4.75 -13.87 5.71
N LYS A 71 4.82 -14.04 4.39
CA LYS A 71 4.82 -15.37 3.75
C LYS A 71 6.08 -16.15 4.09
N ALA A 72 7.26 -15.52 4.06
CA ALA A 72 8.53 -16.18 4.32
C ALA A 72 8.78 -16.51 5.79
N TYR A 73 8.49 -15.57 6.70
CA TYR A 73 8.92 -15.60 8.09
C TYR A 73 7.80 -15.56 9.13
N GLY A 74 6.55 -15.25 8.75
CA GLY A 74 5.46 -14.99 9.69
C GLY A 74 5.09 -16.19 10.56
N LYS A 75 5.46 -16.24 11.84
CA LYS A 75 5.26 -17.42 12.69
C LYS A 75 3.79 -17.80 12.83
N THR A 76 2.94 -16.80 13.04
CA THR A 76 1.49 -16.95 13.12
C THR A 76 0.82 -15.89 12.24
N THR A 77 -0.07 -16.35 11.37
CA THR A 77 -0.88 -15.51 10.49
C THR A 77 -2.32 -15.51 10.94
N TYR A 78 -2.95 -14.32 10.94
CA TYR A 78 -4.31 -14.11 11.41
C TYR A 78 -5.15 -13.46 10.32
N LEU A 79 -6.43 -13.81 10.24
CA LEU A 79 -7.35 -13.10 9.37
C LEU A 79 -7.75 -11.77 10.03
N VAL A 80 -7.56 -10.64 9.35
CA VAL A 80 -7.80 -9.30 9.93
C VAL A 80 -9.25 -9.08 10.42
N THR A 81 -10.21 -9.79 9.84
CA THR A 81 -11.64 -9.64 10.16
C THR A 81 -12.11 -10.46 11.35
N THR A 82 -11.54 -11.65 11.56
CA THR A 82 -12.00 -12.60 12.58
C THR A 82 -10.95 -12.91 13.64
N PHE A 83 -9.71 -12.44 13.45
CA PHE A 83 -8.54 -12.76 14.28
C PHE A 83 -8.29 -14.26 14.46
N LYS A 84 -8.85 -15.10 13.58
CA LYS A 84 -8.58 -16.54 13.56
C LYS A 84 -7.22 -16.80 12.94
N VAL A 85 -6.50 -17.76 13.50
CA VAL A 85 -5.26 -18.26 12.91
C VAL A 85 -5.59 -18.96 11.59
N VAL A 86 -4.92 -18.53 10.53
CA VAL A 86 -5.08 -19.08 9.18
C VAL A 86 -3.72 -19.47 8.62
N PRO A 87 -3.65 -20.39 7.64
CA PRO A 87 -2.40 -20.72 6.97
C PRO A 87 -1.69 -19.49 6.37
N ARG A 88 -0.36 -19.56 6.25
CA ARG A 88 0.40 -18.51 5.55
C ARG A 88 -0.08 -18.38 4.11
N GLY A 89 -0.08 -17.15 3.60
CA GLY A 89 -0.49 -16.86 2.22
C GLY A 89 -1.99 -16.97 1.94
N THR A 90 -2.83 -17.16 2.96
CA THR A 90 -4.27 -16.90 2.84
C THR A 90 -4.52 -15.42 2.53
N GLU A 91 -5.42 -15.13 1.59
CA GLU A 91 -5.76 -13.76 1.22
C GLU A 91 -6.36 -13.00 2.42
N GLY A 92 -5.90 -11.78 2.65
CA GLY A 92 -6.25 -10.98 3.83
C GLY A 92 -5.65 -11.43 5.16
N ALA A 93 -4.72 -12.39 5.15
CA ALA A 93 -3.98 -12.78 6.33
C ALA A 93 -2.83 -11.83 6.64
N VAL A 94 -2.70 -11.46 7.92
CA VAL A 94 -1.65 -10.59 8.44
C VAL A 94 -0.78 -11.33 9.45
N SER A 95 0.51 -10.99 9.51
CA SER A 95 1.46 -11.51 10.51
C SER A 95 2.20 -10.36 11.16
N VAL A 96 2.63 -10.54 12.41
CA VAL A 96 3.37 -9.51 13.14
C VAL A 96 4.68 -9.18 12.43
N GLU A 97 5.42 -10.20 11.98
CA GLU A 97 6.68 -10.02 11.28
C GLU A 97 6.50 -9.26 9.96
N GLY A 98 5.46 -9.60 9.20
CA GLY A 98 5.08 -8.87 7.98
C GLY A 98 4.75 -7.41 8.29
N THR A 99 3.85 -7.16 9.23
CA THR A 99 3.44 -5.80 9.60
C THR A 99 4.62 -4.94 10.03
N ILE A 100 5.51 -5.45 10.90
CA ILE A 100 6.70 -4.70 11.32
C ILE A 100 7.61 -4.40 10.13
N ALA A 101 7.85 -5.36 9.25
CA ALA A 101 8.68 -5.15 8.07
C ALA A 101 8.06 -4.14 7.09
N GLY A 102 6.73 -4.17 6.91
CA GLY A 102 6.01 -3.18 6.09
C GLY A 102 6.11 -1.76 6.66
N VAL A 103 5.92 -1.59 7.98
CA VAL A 103 6.10 -0.31 8.67
C VAL A 103 7.51 0.22 8.45
N LEU A 104 8.55 -0.60 8.69
CA LEU A 104 9.94 -0.20 8.50
C LEU A 104 10.24 0.17 7.05
N ALA A 105 9.66 -0.54 6.08
CA ALA A 105 9.83 -0.23 4.67
C ALA A 105 9.21 1.12 4.29
N SER A 106 7.99 1.43 4.77
CA SER A 106 7.40 2.76 4.55
C SER A 106 8.19 3.89 5.22
N ILE A 107 8.68 3.68 6.45
CA ILE A 107 9.53 4.66 7.14
C ILE A 107 10.81 4.94 6.36
N LEU A 108 11.47 3.89 5.86
CA LEU A 108 12.69 4.03 5.07
C LEU A 108 12.43 4.87 3.82
N LEU A 109 11.38 4.57 3.07
CA LEU A 109 11.06 5.31 1.85
C LEU A 109 10.66 6.76 2.13
N ALA A 110 9.82 7.00 3.14
CA ALA A 110 9.42 8.34 3.55
C ALA A 110 10.62 9.16 4.03
N SER A 111 11.58 8.54 4.73
CA SER A 111 12.83 9.19 5.14
C SER A 111 13.67 9.60 3.94
N VAL A 112 13.81 8.73 2.93
CA VAL A 112 14.51 9.06 1.68
C VAL A 112 13.84 10.25 0.98
N ALA A 113 12.51 10.25 0.86
CA ALA A 113 11.78 11.37 0.27
C ALA A 113 11.99 12.68 1.05
N CYS A 114 12.06 12.61 2.38
CA CYS A 114 12.37 13.77 3.22
C CYS A 114 13.81 14.27 3.03
N PHE A 115 14.79 13.36 2.94
CA PHE A 115 16.19 13.72 2.65
C PHE A 115 16.37 14.36 1.26
N LEU A 116 15.56 13.97 0.28
CA LEU A 116 15.56 14.56 -1.05
C LEU A 116 14.84 15.92 -1.09
N GLY A 117 14.14 16.32 -0.03
CA GLY A 117 13.41 17.59 0.04
C GLY A 117 12.04 17.56 -0.65
N GLU A 118 11.56 16.39 -1.06
CA GLU A 118 10.24 16.22 -1.69
C GLU A 118 9.10 16.46 -0.69
N ILE A 119 9.29 16.01 0.56
CA ILE A 119 8.33 16.14 1.65
C ILE A 119 9.00 16.56 2.95
N ASN A 120 8.24 17.17 3.86
CA ASN A 120 8.71 17.48 5.22
C ASN A 120 8.48 16.30 6.20
N VAL A 121 8.96 16.45 7.44
CA VAL A 121 8.87 15.40 8.47
C VAL A 121 7.41 15.06 8.84
N ALA A 122 6.53 16.06 8.92
CA ALA A 122 5.12 15.83 9.23
C ALA A 122 4.41 15.07 8.10
N GLU A 123 4.69 15.45 6.85
CA GLU A 123 4.23 14.76 5.65
C GLU A 123 4.74 13.31 5.57
N ALA A 124 6.00 13.06 5.98
CA ALA A 124 6.54 11.70 6.06
C ALA A 124 5.75 10.83 7.05
N VAL A 125 5.36 11.38 8.21
CA VAL A 125 4.49 10.69 9.18
C VAL A 125 3.12 10.41 8.56
N ILE A 126 2.54 11.37 7.83
CA ILE A 126 1.26 11.19 7.13
C ILE A 126 1.35 10.06 6.09
N CYS A 127 2.41 10.03 5.27
CA CYS A 127 2.63 8.97 4.29
C CYS A 127 2.70 7.58 4.94
N VAL A 128 3.44 7.45 6.05
CA VAL A 128 3.56 6.18 6.79
C VAL A 128 2.20 5.76 7.34
N LEU A 129 1.48 6.66 8.02
CA LEU A 129 0.16 6.35 8.60
C LEU A 129 -0.86 5.97 7.52
N ALA A 130 -0.94 6.75 6.44
CA ALA A 130 -1.83 6.47 5.32
C ALA A 130 -1.52 5.10 4.69
N SER A 131 -0.23 4.76 4.54
CA SER A 131 0.21 3.45 4.03
C SER A 131 -0.25 2.29 4.93
N GLN A 132 -0.16 2.45 6.25
CA GLN A 132 -0.60 1.40 7.19
C GLN A 132 -2.12 1.22 7.17
N ILE A 133 -2.88 2.33 7.16
CA ILE A 133 -4.35 2.27 7.06
C ILE A 133 -4.76 1.59 5.75
N ALA A 134 -4.08 1.92 4.65
CA ALA A 134 -4.35 1.34 3.35
C ALA A 134 -4.08 -0.16 3.31
N ASN A 135 -2.94 -0.62 3.83
CA ASN A 135 -2.59 -2.05 3.90
C ASN A 135 -3.56 -2.86 4.77
N VAL A 136 -4.07 -2.28 5.86
CA VAL A 136 -5.14 -2.90 6.66
C VAL A 136 -6.43 -2.99 5.84
N GLY A 137 -6.80 -1.91 5.13
CA GLY A 137 -7.94 -1.89 4.22
C GLY A 137 -7.84 -2.96 3.14
N GLU A 138 -6.67 -3.13 2.53
CA GLU A 138 -6.38 -4.21 1.57
C GLU A 138 -6.60 -5.58 2.20
N SER A 139 -6.07 -5.81 3.40
CA SER A 139 -6.23 -7.08 4.10
C SER A 139 -7.71 -7.38 4.39
N VAL A 140 -8.51 -6.36 4.71
CA VAL A 140 -9.96 -6.49 4.91
C VAL A 140 -10.65 -6.83 3.59
N ILE A 141 -10.32 -6.14 2.51
CA ILE A 141 -10.84 -6.43 1.16
C ILE A 141 -10.51 -7.86 0.78
N GLY A 142 -9.28 -8.31 1.02
CA GLY A 142 -8.85 -9.69 0.78
C GLY A 142 -9.67 -10.69 1.57
N ALA A 143 -9.81 -10.48 2.88
CA ALA A 143 -10.52 -11.39 3.76
C ALA A 143 -12.05 -11.45 3.48
N VAL A 144 -12.66 -10.36 3.00
CA VAL A 144 -14.12 -10.25 2.83
C VAL A 144 -14.57 -10.54 1.40
N LEU A 145 -13.79 -10.13 0.39
CA LEU A 145 -14.24 -10.07 -1.00
C LEU A 145 -13.44 -10.98 -1.93
N GLN A 146 -12.15 -11.21 -1.68
CA GLN A 146 -11.40 -12.14 -2.52
C GLN A 146 -11.93 -13.57 -2.33
N ASP A 147 -12.03 -14.32 -3.44
CA ASP A 147 -12.61 -15.66 -3.54
C ASP A 147 -14.12 -15.80 -3.28
N LYS A 148 -14.88 -14.69 -3.12
CA LYS A 148 -16.35 -14.74 -3.13
C LYS A 148 -16.94 -14.79 -4.55
N GLU A 149 -18.04 -15.53 -4.69
CA GLU A 149 -18.83 -15.53 -5.93
C GLU A 149 -19.35 -14.11 -6.22
N GLY A 150 -19.15 -13.64 -7.46
CA GLY A 150 -19.43 -12.26 -7.88
C GLY A 150 -18.22 -11.32 -7.90
N PHE A 151 -17.17 -11.60 -7.11
CA PHE A 151 -15.96 -10.77 -7.02
C PHE A 151 -14.74 -11.40 -7.68
N LYS A 152 -14.92 -12.36 -8.60
CA LYS A 152 -13.82 -13.04 -9.31
C LYS A 152 -12.89 -12.10 -10.11
N TRP A 153 -13.34 -10.89 -10.42
CA TRP A 153 -12.54 -9.84 -11.05
C TRP A 153 -11.55 -9.17 -10.08
N LEU A 154 -11.80 -9.27 -8.77
CA LEU A 154 -11.00 -8.67 -7.71
C LEU A 154 -9.80 -9.57 -7.36
N ASN A 155 -8.87 -9.68 -8.31
CA ASN A 155 -7.62 -10.39 -8.12
C ASN A 155 -6.60 -9.56 -7.32
N ASN A 156 -5.45 -10.15 -6.98
CA ASN A 156 -4.40 -9.46 -6.21
C ASN A 156 -3.91 -8.19 -6.90
N ASP A 157 -3.87 -8.15 -8.23
CA ASP A 157 -3.46 -6.96 -8.97
C ASP A 157 -4.48 -5.82 -8.78
N ALA A 158 -5.78 -6.09 -8.90
CA ALA A 158 -6.84 -5.10 -8.70
C ALA A 158 -6.87 -4.58 -7.24
N VAL A 159 -6.72 -5.49 -6.27
CA VAL A 159 -6.69 -5.14 -4.84
C VAL A 159 -5.46 -4.28 -4.53
N ASN A 160 -4.31 -4.59 -5.11
CA ASN A 160 -3.10 -3.75 -5.02
C ASN A 160 -3.34 -2.33 -5.56
N VAL A 161 -3.99 -2.19 -6.73
CA VAL A 161 -4.31 -0.87 -7.30
C VAL A 161 -5.19 -0.06 -6.36
N ILE A 162 -6.21 -0.69 -5.78
CA ILE A 162 -7.11 -0.07 -4.82
C ILE A 162 -6.33 0.35 -3.57
N ASN A 163 -5.48 -0.52 -3.02
CA ASN A 163 -4.67 -0.23 -1.84
C ASN A 163 -3.80 1.03 -2.04
N ILE A 164 -3.03 1.06 -3.13
CA ILE A 164 -2.12 2.17 -3.43
C ILE A 164 -2.88 3.48 -3.63
N SER A 165 -4.02 3.41 -4.32
CA SER A 165 -4.90 4.57 -4.54
C SER A 165 -5.46 5.07 -3.21
N LEU A 166 -5.86 4.15 -2.31
CA LEU A 166 -6.36 4.47 -0.99
C LEU A 166 -5.28 5.14 -0.12
N GLY A 167 -4.04 4.63 -0.14
CA GLY A 167 -2.91 5.26 0.55
C GLY A 167 -2.61 6.68 0.06
N CYS A 168 -2.64 6.90 -1.26
CA CYS A 168 -2.50 8.22 -1.87
C CYS A 168 -3.61 9.18 -1.43
N ILE A 169 -4.87 8.77 -1.59
CA ILE A 169 -6.04 9.59 -1.25
C ILE A 169 -6.07 9.93 0.25
N LEU A 170 -5.80 8.95 1.12
CA LEU A 170 -5.77 9.17 2.56
C LEU A 170 -4.70 10.18 2.96
N ALA A 171 -3.50 10.11 2.37
CA ALA A 171 -2.45 11.08 2.67
C ALA A 171 -2.87 12.50 2.29
N ILE A 172 -3.46 12.67 1.10
CA ILE A 172 -3.98 13.97 0.63
C ILE A 172 -5.08 14.49 1.56
N LEU A 173 -6.05 13.65 1.92
CA LEU A 173 -7.17 14.05 2.79
C LEU A 173 -6.70 14.42 4.20
N ILE A 174 -5.77 13.65 4.78
CA ILE A 174 -5.19 13.95 6.09
C ILE A 174 -4.46 15.29 6.03
N GLN A 175 -3.63 15.52 5.01
CA GLN A 175 -2.91 16.77 4.84
C GLN A 175 -3.86 17.96 4.67
N GLN A 176 -4.90 17.82 3.85
CA GLN A 176 -5.92 18.86 3.69
C GLN A 176 -6.63 19.19 5.01
N PHE A 177 -7.00 18.17 5.79
CA PHE A 177 -7.63 18.36 7.08
C PHE A 177 -6.70 19.06 8.08
N VAL A 178 -5.42 18.69 8.11
CA VAL A 178 -4.40 19.36 8.94
C VAL A 178 -4.23 20.82 8.54
N LEU A 179 -4.09 21.10 7.25
CA LEU A 179 -3.98 22.46 6.72
C LEU A 179 -5.21 23.31 7.05
N HIS A 180 -6.42 22.74 6.91
CA HIS A 180 -7.66 23.44 7.22
C HIS A 180 -7.75 23.83 8.71
N ASN A 181 -7.37 22.93 9.62
CA ASN A 181 -7.40 23.22 11.07
C ASN A 181 -6.28 24.15 11.54
N LEU A 182 -5.17 24.24 10.81
CA LEU A 182 -4.10 25.19 11.11
C LEU A 182 -4.43 26.62 10.66
N LEU A 183 -5.34 26.77 9.70
CA LEU A 183 -5.76 28.06 9.13
C LEU A 183 -7.09 28.59 9.68
N ALA A 184 -7.80 27.78 10.49
CA ALA A 184 -9.05 28.14 11.16
C ALA A 184 -8.78 28.69 12.57
#